data_AF-A0AA37F2J2-F1
#
_entry.id   AF-A0AA37F2J2-F1
#
_cell.length_a   1.000
_cell.length_b   1.000
_cell.length_c   1.000
_cell.angle_alpha   90.00
_cell.angle_beta   90.00
_cell.angle_gamma   90.00
#
_symmetry.space_group_name_H-M   'P 1'
#
loop_
_entity.id
_entity.type
_entity.pdbx_description
1 polymer ?
#
loop_
_entity_poly.entity_id
_entity_poly.type
_entity_poly.pdbx_seq_one_letter_code
_entity_poly.pdbx_strand_id
1 'polypeptide(L)'
;MLLAASLALAPVQIPENFLLSEKAARAPQTEEEKAEEWWKISDRLDQPLLLNPCRRKRATTADRSAVRTITYDTSAPSHSGEQLVIHRSSRAARTAMKKLLADARRCVARPYGKPYSWADDGRTRWVVNRTRLADEASLMRFMMYDKLNREWSPVLSGIVARRGRALMIYFGDLDSLGHPQKRAVKTLRGNAAEMAAKTCTLPGVC
;
A
#
# COMPACT_ATOMS: atom_id res chain seq x y z
N MET A 1 -6.96 -26.65 38.16
CA MET A 1 -7.10 -25.34 37.47
C MET A 1 -5.81 -25.07 36.71
N LEU A 2 -5.82 -25.18 35.38
CA LEU A 2 -4.67 -24.82 34.54
C LEU A 2 -4.67 -23.30 34.36
N LEU A 3 -3.67 -22.61 34.91
CA LEU A 3 -3.41 -21.21 34.60
C LEU A 3 -3.04 -21.11 33.12
N ALA A 4 -3.97 -20.59 32.31
CA ALA A 4 -3.64 -20.10 30.98
C ALA A 4 -2.79 -18.83 31.15
N ALA A 5 -1.48 -19.00 31.12
CA ALA A 5 -0.54 -17.88 31.00
C ALA A 5 -0.86 -17.17 29.67
N SER A 6 -1.56 -16.04 29.77
CA SER A 6 -1.74 -15.13 28.64
C SER A 6 -0.38 -14.54 28.33
N LEU A 7 0.34 -15.15 27.39
CA LEU A 7 1.51 -14.56 26.77
C LEU A 7 1.06 -13.27 26.08
N ALA A 8 1.17 -12.16 26.80
CA ALA A 8 1.03 -10.83 26.22
C ALA A 8 2.12 -10.72 25.14
N LEU A 9 1.74 -10.86 23.88
CA LEU A 9 2.65 -10.61 22.76
C LEU A 9 3.14 -9.18 22.89
N ALA A 10 4.44 -9.04 23.14
CA ALA A 10 5.10 -7.74 23.13
C ALA A 10 4.74 -7.00 21.82
N PRO A 11 4.50 -5.69 21.86
CA PRO A 11 4.24 -4.92 20.67
C PRO A 11 5.40 -5.09 19.70
N VAL A 12 5.11 -5.54 18.48
CA VAL A 12 6.13 -5.66 17.44
C VAL A 12 6.66 -4.29 17.12
N GLN A 13 7.94 -4.07 17.35
CA GLN A 13 8.61 -2.88 16.85
C GLN A 13 9.07 -3.16 15.43
N ILE A 14 8.74 -2.27 14.50
CA ILE A 14 9.30 -2.29 13.15
C ILE A 14 10.65 -1.56 13.26
N PRO A 15 11.80 -2.22 13.01
CA PRO A 15 13.11 -1.59 13.07
C PRO A 15 13.19 -0.38 12.12
N GLU A 16 14.09 0.55 12.42
CA GLU A 16 14.40 1.62 11.46
C GLU A 16 15.02 1.04 10.19
N ASN A 17 14.77 1.66 9.04
CA ASN A 17 15.21 1.20 7.72
C ASN A 17 14.68 -0.20 7.34
N PHE A 18 13.53 -0.59 7.90
CA PHE A 18 12.94 -1.89 7.63
C PHE A 18 12.20 -1.91 6.29
N LEU A 19 11.43 -0.86 5.98
CA LEU A 19 10.79 -0.71 4.68
C LEU A 19 11.85 -0.47 3.60
N LEU A 20 11.58 -0.88 2.36
CA LEU A 20 12.57 -0.84 1.26
C LEU A 20 12.98 0.59 0.92
N SER A 21 12.01 1.50 0.95
CA SER A 21 12.21 2.92 0.64
C SER A 21 12.63 3.77 1.86
N GLU A 22 12.68 3.19 3.06
CA GLU A 22 12.84 3.95 4.31
C GLU A 22 14.18 4.66 4.42
N LYS A 23 15.26 4.01 3.97
CA LYS A 23 16.59 4.63 3.97
C LYS A 23 16.64 5.85 3.05
N ALA A 24 16.02 5.77 1.88
CA ALA A 24 15.92 6.89 0.95
C ALA A 24 15.05 8.01 1.53
N ALA A 25 13.91 7.65 2.12
CA ALA A 25 13.00 8.60 2.75
C ALA A 25 13.58 9.35 3.95
N ARG A 26 14.64 8.82 4.58
CA ARG A 26 15.36 9.44 5.70
C ARG A 26 16.62 10.19 5.27
N ALA A 27 17.02 10.07 4.00
CA ALA A 27 18.21 10.74 3.51
C ALA A 27 18.02 12.27 3.62
N PRO A 28 19.03 13.01 4.09
CA PRO A 28 19.00 14.47 4.03
C PRO A 28 18.78 14.91 2.57
N GLN A 29 17.84 15.84 2.38
CA GLN A 29 17.57 16.47 1.08
C GLN A 29 18.07 17.92 1.10
N THR A 30 18.58 18.42 -0.02
CA THR A 30 18.84 19.85 -0.21
C THR A 30 17.52 20.63 -0.29
N GLU A 31 17.58 21.95 -0.23
CA GLU A 31 16.36 22.77 -0.36
C GLU A 31 15.75 22.67 -1.76
N GLU A 32 16.58 22.52 -2.79
CA GLU A 32 16.14 22.26 -4.17
C GLU A 32 15.43 20.90 -4.25
N GLU A 33 16.02 19.85 -3.67
CA GLU A 33 15.40 18.51 -3.64
C GLU A 33 14.07 18.51 -2.87
N LYS A 34 13.96 19.26 -1.77
CA LYS A 34 12.70 19.43 -1.02
C LYS A 34 11.65 20.22 -1.80
N ALA A 35 12.04 21.01 -2.80
CA ALA A 35 11.08 21.69 -3.68
C ALA A 35 10.53 20.76 -4.77
N GLU A 36 11.27 19.71 -5.11
CA GLU A 36 10.94 18.78 -6.19
C GLU A 36 10.36 17.45 -5.69
N GLU A 37 10.71 17.03 -4.48
CA GLU A 37 10.42 15.69 -3.96
C GLU A 37 10.10 15.71 -2.46
N TRP A 38 9.03 15.02 -2.08
CA TRP A 38 8.56 14.95 -0.71
C TRP A 38 8.40 13.52 -0.24
N TRP A 39 9.14 13.20 0.83
CA TRP A 39 8.99 11.96 1.57
C TRP A 39 8.21 12.18 2.85
N LYS A 40 7.33 11.24 3.18
CA LYS A 40 6.63 11.23 4.48
C LYS A 40 6.64 9.85 5.09
N ILE A 41 7.20 9.75 6.28
CA ILE A 41 7.18 8.54 7.11
C ILE A 41 6.13 8.70 8.22
N SER A 42 5.33 7.68 8.45
CA SER A 42 4.32 7.68 9.52
C SER A 42 4.13 6.31 10.16
N ASP A 43 4.19 6.29 11.50
CA ASP A 43 3.99 5.10 12.32
C ASP A 43 2.60 5.04 12.97
N ARG A 44 1.68 5.86 12.47
CA ARG A 44 0.34 6.02 13.04
C ARG A 44 -0.51 4.76 12.85
N LEU A 45 -0.95 4.16 13.95
CA LEU A 45 -1.84 2.99 13.91
C LEU A 45 -3.19 3.28 13.23
N ASP A 46 -3.67 4.54 13.30
CA ASP A 46 -4.93 4.99 12.70
C ASP A 46 -4.80 5.37 11.22
N GLN A 47 -3.61 5.29 10.63
CA GLN A 47 -3.37 5.56 9.22
C GLN A 47 -4.19 4.60 8.34
N PRO A 48 -5.04 5.09 7.41
CA PRO A 48 -5.74 4.21 6.48
C PRO A 48 -4.78 3.30 5.70
N LEU A 49 -5.29 2.15 5.24
CA LEU A 49 -4.51 1.33 4.31
C LEU A 49 -4.24 2.13 3.04
N LEU A 50 -3.02 2.07 2.49
CA LEU A 50 -2.74 2.58 1.15
C LEU A 50 -3.68 1.92 0.12
N LEU A 51 -3.92 2.57 -1.02
CA LEU A 51 -4.95 2.24 -2.02
C LEU A 51 -6.42 2.49 -1.61
N ASN A 52 -6.71 2.73 -0.32
CA ASN A 52 -7.99 3.11 0.31
C ASN A 52 -9.19 3.41 -0.64
N PRO A 53 -9.88 2.39 -1.20
CA PRO A 53 -10.88 2.60 -2.24
C PRO A 53 -12.06 3.47 -1.79
N CYS A 54 -12.41 3.37 -0.50
CA CYS A 54 -13.52 4.09 0.11
C CYS A 54 -13.11 5.39 0.80
N ARG A 55 -11.85 5.84 0.65
CA ARG A 55 -11.36 7.12 1.20
C ARG A 55 -11.64 7.32 2.68
N ARG A 56 -11.53 6.26 3.47
CA ARG A 56 -11.70 6.37 4.93
C ARG A 56 -10.63 7.28 5.50
N LYS A 57 -11.03 8.23 6.35
CA LYS A 57 -10.09 9.17 6.97
C LYS A 57 -9.22 8.53 8.06
N ARG A 58 -9.72 7.47 8.70
CA ARG A 58 -9.03 6.73 9.78
C ARG A 58 -9.29 5.24 9.66
N ALA A 59 -8.31 4.44 10.09
CA ALA A 59 -8.45 3.02 10.29
C ALA A 59 -8.81 2.68 11.74
N THR A 60 -9.46 1.54 11.95
CA THR A 60 -9.61 0.94 13.27
C THR A 60 -8.25 0.41 13.74
N THR A 61 -7.85 0.75 14.97
CA THR A 61 -6.54 0.39 15.53
C THR A 61 -6.56 -0.91 16.33
N ALA A 62 -7.74 -1.39 16.74
CA ALA A 62 -7.91 -2.53 17.65
C ALA A 62 -7.18 -3.81 17.21
N ASP A 63 -7.07 -4.04 15.91
CA ASP A 63 -6.45 -5.23 15.33
C ASP A 63 -5.01 -5.02 14.86
N ARG A 64 -4.44 -3.84 15.07
CA ARG A 64 -3.08 -3.47 14.63
C ARG A 64 -2.15 -3.43 15.83
N SER A 65 -0.95 -3.97 15.66
CA SER A 65 0.14 -3.87 16.64
C SER A 65 1.20 -2.88 16.23
N ALA A 66 1.45 -2.72 14.93
CA ALA A 66 2.39 -1.74 14.40
C ALA A 66 2.00 -1.34 12.97
N VAL A 67 2.36 -0.12 12.59
CA VAL A 67 2.23 0.40 11.23
C VAL A 67 3.50 1.17 10.92
N ARG A 68 4.00 1.04 9.69
CA ARG A 68 4.90 2.02 9.10
C ARG A 68 4.46 2.28 7.67
N THR A 69 4.31 3.56 7.33
CA THR A 69 3.88 4.03 6.02
C THR A 69 4.90 5.02 5.50
N ILE A 70 5.24 4.89 4.23
CA ILE A 70 6.08 5.81 3.47
C ILE A 70 5.28 6.24 2.25
N THR A 71 5.17 7.54 2.02
CA THR A 71 4.69 8.09 0.76
C THR A 71 5.78 8.95 0.13
N TYR A 72 5.80 8.93 -1.19
CA TYR A 72 6.69 9.72 -2.02
C TYR A 72 5.87 10.45 -3.07
N ASP A 73 6.10 11.75 -3.15
CA ASP A 73 5.43 12.67 -4.06
C ASP A 73 6.49 13.53 -4.76
N THR A 74 6.25 13.91 -6.02
CA THR A 74 7.14 14.82 -6.77
C THR A 74 6.39 16.00 -7.37
N SER A 75 7.11 17.08 -7.70
CA SER A 75 6.61 18.28 -8.37
C SER A 75 6.05 17.99 -9.77
N ALA A 76 6.70 17.07 -10.49
CA ALA A 76 6.24 16.49 -11.75
C ALA A 76 5.34 15.28 -11.45
N PRO A 77 4.04 15.53 -11.18
CA PRO A 77 3.22 14.85 -10.19
C PRO A 77 3.27 13.33 -10.32
N SER A 78 4.26 12.73 -9.64
CA SER A 78 4.44 11.29 -9.51
C SER A 78 4.20 10.91 -8.06
N HIS A 79 3.49 9.80 -7.84
CA HIS A 79 3.06 9.36 -6.52
C HIS A 79 3.32 7.87 -6.33
N SER A 80 4.01 7.53 -5.24
CA SER A 80 4.18 6.13 -4.81
C SER A 80 4.10 6.00 -3.30
N GLY A 81 3.96 4.76 -2.83
CA GLY A 81 3.99 4.50 -1.41
C GLY A 81 4.17 3.04 -1.03
N GLU A 82 4.63 2.88 0.19
CA GLU A 82 4.93 1.62 0.85
C GLU A 82 4.27 1.61 2.24
N GLN A 83 3.63 0.52 2.61
CA GLN A 83 3.06 0.37 3.94
C GLN A 83 3.18 -1.05 4.44
N LEU A 84 3.67 -1.18 5.67
CA LEU A 84 3.65 -2.40 6.45
C LEU A 84 2.69 -2.22 7.62
N VAL A 85 1.72 -3.12 7.74
CA VAL A 85 0.82 -3.22 8.89
C VAL A 85 1.01 -4.58 9.53
N ILE A 86 1.49 -4.59 10.77
CA ILE A 86 1.52 -5.78 11.60
C ILE A 86 0.22 -5.82 12.39
N HIS A 87 -0.55 -6.89 12.18
CA HIS A 87 -1.78 -7.14 12.91
C HIS A 87 -1.53 -8.00 14.16
N ARG A 88 -2.47 -7.97 15.10
CA ARG A 88 -2.40 -8.80 16.32
C ARG A 88 -2.47 -10.30 16.02
N SER A 89 -3.02 -10.70 14.87
CA SER A 89 -3.09 -12.10 14.45
C SER A 89 -3.11 -12.25 12.93
N SER A 90 -2.76 -13.45 12.45
CA SER A 90 -2.91 -13.82 11.03
C SER A 90 -4.37 -13.70 10.55
N ARG A 91 -5.33 -14.03 11.41
CA ARG A 91 -6.76 -13.86 11.12
C ARG A 91 -7.14 -12.39 10.92
N ALA A 92 -6.62 -11.50 11.75
CA ALA A 92 -6.83 -10.06 11.62
C ALA A 92 -6.23 -9.51 10.31
N ALA A 93 -5.00 -9.91 9.97
CA ALA A 93 -4.37 -9.52 8.70
C ALA A 93 -5.16 -10.00 7.48
N ARG A 94 -5.61 -11.26 7.49
CA ARG A 94 -6.47 -11.82 6.44
C ARG A 94 -7.79 -11.07 6.32
N THR A 95 -8.40 -10.70 7.45
CA THR A 95 -9.65 -9.94 7.48
C THR A 95 -9.46 -8.54 6.90
N ALA A 96 -8.37 -7.86 7.26
CA ALA A 96 -8.03 -6.54 6.72
C ALA A 96 -7.83 -6.60 5.20
N MET A 97 -7.09 -7.60 4.69
CA MET A 97 -6.91 -7.81 3.24
C MET A 97 -8.26 -8.04 2.55
N LYS A 98 -9.08 -8.98 3.05
CA LYS A 98 -10.40 -9.26 2.48
C LYS A 98 -11.30 -8.02 2.45
N LYS A 99 -11.28 -7.22 3.52
CA LYS A 99 -12.04 -5.96 3.61
C LYS A 99 -11.58 -4.97 2.54
N LEU A 100 -10.26 -4.77 2.38
CA LEU A 100 -9.70 -3.89 1.35
C LEU A 100 -10.12 -4.32 -0.06
N LEU A 101 -10.05 -5.62 -0.38
CA LEU A 101 -10.46 -6.13 -1.69
C LEU A 101 -11.97 -6.02 -1.91
N ALA A 102 -12.78 -6.21 -0.88
CA ALA A 102 -14.22 -6.04 -0.95
C ALA A 102 -14.61 -4.56 -1.11
N ASP A 103 -13.87 -3.66 -0.47
CA ASP A 103 -14.00 -2.21 -0.62
C ASP A 103 -13.67 -1.77 -2.04
N ALA A 104 -12.64 -2.33 -2.67
CA ALA A 104 -12.30 -2.07 -4.07
C ALA A 104 -13.45 -2.42 -5.03
N ARG A 105 -14.23 -3.46 -4.73
CA ARG A 105 -15.38 -3.87 -5.57
C ARG A 105 -16.62 -3.00 -5.36
N ARG A 106 -16.80 -2.46 -4.15
CA ARG A 106 -18.04 -1.77 -3.76
C ARG A 106 -17.95 -0.26 -3.87
N CYS A 107 -16.80 0.30 -3.52
CA CYS A 107 -16.64 1.75 -3.48
C CYS A 107 -16.39 2.29 -4.88
N VAL A 108 -17.26 3.22 -5.28
CA VAL A 108 -17.10 3.97 -6.51
C VAL A 108 -15.81 4.76 -6.40
N ALA A 109 -14.90 4.46 -7.30
CA ALA A 109 -13.73 5.26 -7.56
C ALA A 109 -14.21 6.69 -7.91
N ARG A 110 -13.71 7.69 -7.20
CA ARG A 110 -13.76 9.09 -7.66
C ARG A 110 -12.31 9.53 -7.81
N PRO A 111 -11.93 10.29 -8.83
CA PRO A 111 -10.59 10.85 -8.92
C PRO A 111 -10.34 11.83 -7.77
N TYR A 112 -9.09 11.92 -7.29
CA TYR A 112 -8.66 12.91 -6.30
C TYR A 112 -8.70 14.30 -6.94
N GLY A 113 -9.36 15.27 -6.30
CA GLY A 113 -8.99 16.69 -6.29
C GLY A 113 -8.84 17.49 -7.59
N LYS A 114 -8.82 16.90 -8.78
CA LYS A 114 -8.81 17.60 -10.08
C LYS A 114 -9.54 16.74 -11.10
N PRO A 115 -10.50 17.29 -11.87
CA PRO A 115 -10.81 16.70 -13.16
C PRO A 115 -9.52 16.81 -13.97
N TYR A 116 -8.80 15.70 -14.15
CA TYR A 116 -7.95 15.60 -15.32
C TYR A 116 -8.90 15.87 -16.50
N SER A 117 -8.64 16.92 -17.27
CA SER A 117 -9.50 17.52 -18.30
C SER A 117 -9.81 16.62 -19.51
N TRP A 118 -9.75 15.30 -19.32
CA TRP A 118 -9.89 14.27 -20.35
C TRP A 118 -11.22 13.50 -20.24
N ALA A 119 -12.06 13.77 -19.24
CA ALA A 119 -13.34 13.09 -19.11
C ALA A 119 -14.42 13.94 -18.44
N ASP A 120 -15.28 14.56 -19.26
CA ASP A 120 -16.57 15.10 -18.81
C ASP A 120 -17.53 14.02 -18.24
N ASP A 121 -17.17 12.72 -18.27
CA ASP A 121 -17.96 11.64 -17.65
C ASP A 121 -17.29 10.95 -16.43
N GLY A 122 -16.03 11.29 -16.11
CA GLY A 122 -15.34 10.88 -14.87
C GLY A 122 -15.33 9.38 -14.51
N ARG A 123 -15.51 8.46 -15.48
CA ARG A 123 -15.66 7.03 -15.17
C ARG A 123 -14.35 6.43 -14.67
N THR A 124 -14.38 5.92 -13.45
CA THR A 124 -13.24 5.26 -12.82
C THR A 124 -13.67 3.96 -12.16
N ARG A 125 -12.75 3.01 -12.03
CA ARG A 125 -13.00 1.73 -11.36
C ARG A 125 -11.74 1.15 -10.74
N TRP A 126 -11.93 0.31 -9.74
CA TRP A 126 -10.87 -0.58 -9.28
C TRP A 126 -10.94 -1.91 -10.02
N VAL A 127 -9.77 -2.41 -10.43
CA VAL A 127 -9.60 -3.78 -10.94
C VAL A 127 -8.71 -4.53 -9.96
N VAL A 128 -9.12 -5.75 -9.59
CA VAL A 128 -8.41 -6.60 -8.64
C VAL A 128 -8.11 -7.95 -9.28
N ASN A 129 -6.84 -8.31 -9.36
CA ASN A 129 -6.37 -9.60 -9.87
C ASN A 129 -5.57 -10.31 -8.78
N ARG A 130 -5.92 -11.56 -8.45
CA ARG A 130 -5.11 -12.37 -7.52
C ARG A 130 -3.72 -12.61 -8.11
N THR A 131 -2.71 -12.62 -7.26
CA THR A 131 -1.33 -12.96 -7.63
C THR A 131 -0.80 -14.05 -6.70
N ARG A 132 0.10 -14.89 -7.20
CA ARG A 132 0.77 -15.93 -6.42
C ARG A 132 2.02 -15.32 -5.79
N LEU A 133 1.88 -14.79 -4.58
CA LEU A 133 2.96 -14.20 -3.81
C LEU A 133 2.65 -14.33 -2.31
N ALA A 134 3.69 -14.59 -1.49
CA ALA A 134 3.56 -14.76 -0.05
C ALA A 134 2.48 -15.79 0.32
N ASP A 135 1.67 -15.54 1.36
CA ASP A 135 0.53 -16.41 1.67
C ASP A 135 -0.71 -16.04 0.84
N GLU A 136 -0.88 -14.77 0.52
CA GLU A 136 -1.98 -14.23 -0.28
C GLU A 136 -1.53 -12.89 -0.87
N ALA A 137 -1.82 -12.65 -2.16
CA ALA A 137 -1.55 -11.36 -2.76
C ALA A 137 -2.57 -11.00 -3.86
N SER A 138 -2.72 -9.70 -4.11
CA SER A 138 -3.57 -9.17 -5.16
C SER A 138 -2.96 -7.91 -5.76
N LEU A 139 -2.97 -7.84 -7.08
CA LEU A 139 -2.73 -6.63 -7.86
C LEU A 139 -4.02 -5.84 -7.91
N MET A 140 -3.97 -4.62 -7.41
CA MET A 140 -5.03 -3.63 -7.46
C MET A 140 -4.64 -2.55 -8.46
N ARG A 141 -5.58 -2.13 -9.30
CA ARG A 141 -5.40 -1.03 -10.24
C ARG A 141 -6.55 -0.07 -10.13
N PHE A 142 -6.24 1.21 -10.03
CA PHE A 142 -7.19 2.28 -10.24
C PHE A 142 -7.18 2.63 -11.73
N MET A 143 -8.30 2.39 -12.39
CA MET A 143 -8.48 2.59 -13.83
C MET A 143 -9.34 3.82 -14.08
N MET A 144 -8.97 4.59 -15.09
CA MET A 144 -9.77 5.68 -15.65
C MET A 144 -10.14 5.33 -17.08
N TYR A 145 -11.37 5.66 -17.48
CA TYR A 145 -11.77 5.49 -18.87
C TYR A 145 -11.26 6.66 -19.70
N ASP A 146 -10.40 6.36 -20.67
CA ASP A 146 -9.95 7.30 -21.68
C ASP A 146 -11.01 7.36 -22.79
N LYS A 147 -11.69 8.50 -22.90
CA LYS A 147 -12.71 8.71 -23.93
C LYS A 147 -12.12 8.82 -25.34
N LEU A 148 -10.94 9.42 -25.47
CA LEU A 148 -10.31 9.67 -26.76
C LEU A 148 -9.92 8.34 -27.41
N ASN A 149 -9.29 7.47 -26.63
CA ASN A 149 -8.85 6.14 -27.07
C ASN A 149 -9.91 5.04 -26.84
N ARG A 150 -11.05 5.39 -26.22
CA ARG A 150 -12.16 4.49 -25.88
C ARG A 150 -11.76 3.27 -25.04
N GLU A 151 -10.74 3.40 -24.21
CA GLU A 151 -10.14 2.30 -23.46
C GLU A 151 -10.02 2.59 -21.95
N TRP A 152 -9.75 1.54 -21.17
CA TRP A 152 -9.49 1.68 -19.73
C TRP A 152 -7.99 1.73 -19.49
N SER A 153 -7.52 2.85 -18.96
CA SER A 153 -6.10 3.07 -18.68
C SER A 153 -5.82 3.09 -17.16
N PRO A 154 -4.75 2.43 -16.71
CA PRO A 154 -4.34 2.41 -15.31
C PRO A 154 -3.75 3.77 -14.94
N VAL A 155 -4.33 4.43 -13.94
CA VAL A 155 -3.74 5.64 -13.36
C VAL A 155 -2.79 5.27 -12.23
N LEU A 156 -3.11 4.21 -11.49
CA LEU A 156 -2.32 3.77 -10.35
C LEU A 156 -2.40 2.25 -10.23
N SER A 157 -1.26 1.62 -9.90
CA SER A 157 -1.15 0.19 -9.68
C SER A 157 -0.54 -0.08 -8.31
N GLY A 158 -0.98 -1.15 -7.65
CA GLY A 158 -0.38 -1.56 -6.39
C GLY A 158 -0.54 -3.05 -6.10
N ILE A 159 0.40 -3.60 -5.35
CA ILE A 159 0.34 -4.96 -4.82
C ILE A 159 -0.01 -4.87 -3.34
N VAL A 160 -1.06 -5.60 -2.95
CA VAL A 160 -1.37 -5.91 -1.55
C VAL A 160 -0.98 -7.36 -1.32
N ALA A 161 -0.10 -7.61 -0.37
CA ALA A 161 0.35 -8.94 -0.01
C ALA A 161 0.18 -9.20 1.49
N ARG A 162 -0.07 -10.45 1.88
CA ARG A 162 -0.14 -10.89 3.26
C ARG A 162 0.89 -12.00 3.50
N ARG A 163 1.59 -11.91 4.62
CA ARG A 163 2.51 -12.95 5.12
C ARG A 163 2.35 -13.05 6.63
N GLY A 164 1.93 -14.21 7.14
CA GLY A 164 1.62 -14.37 8.56
C GLY A 164 0.59 -13.35 9.05
N ARG A 165 0.95 -12.58 10.10
CA ARG A 165 0.13 -11.46 10.62
C ARG A 165 0.43 -10.09 9.99
N ALA A 166 1.26 -10.03 8.95
CA ALA A 166 1.57 -8.78 8.27
C ALA A 166 0.78 -8.59 6.98
N LEU A 167 0.41 -7.34 6.71
CA LEU A 167 -0.12 -6.85 5.45
C LEU A 167 0.86 -5.83 4.88
N MET A 168 1.29 -6.03 3.63
CA MET A 168 2.24 -5.18 2.92
C MET A 168 1.53 -4.58 1.72
N ILE A 169 1.70 -3.28 1.49
CA ILE A 169 1.10 -2.56 0.37
C ILE A 169 2.18 -1.74 -0.33
N TYR A 170 2.32 -1.94 -1.63
CA TYR A 170 3.15 -1.14 -2.52
C TYR A 170 2.27 -0.57 -3.59
N PHE A 171 2.40 0.71 -3.92
CA PHE A 171 1.72 1.28 -5.06
C PHE A 171 2.52 2.40 -5.71
N GLY A 172 2.15 2.71 -6.94
CA GLY A 172 2.57 3.93 -7.63
C GLY A 172 1.81 4.11 -8.94
N ASP A 173 1.94 5.30 -9.51
CA ASP A 173 1.58 5.58 -10.91
C ASP A 173 2.63 5.06 -11.89
N LEU A 174 2.41 5.28 -13.18
CA LEU A 174 3.34 4.82 -14.22
C LEU A 174 4.65 5.62 -14.23
N ASP A 175 4.59 6.90 -13.88
CA ASP A 175 5.75 7.79 -13.85
C ASP A 175 6.71 7.40 -12.73
N SER A 176 6.19 7.13 -11.53
CA SER A 176 6.98 6.69 -10.37
C SER A 176 7.52 5.24 -10.49
N LEU A 177 6.80 4.34 -11.16
CA LEU A 177 7.17 2.92 -11.26
C LEU A 177 7.89 2.56 -12.57
N GLY A 178 7.95 3.49 -13.51
CA GLY A 178 8.58 3.36 -14.81
C GLY A 178 7.68 2.75 -15.89
N HIS A 179 7.84 3.28 -17.11
CA HIS A 179 7.24 2.72 -18.32
C HIS A 179 8.02 1.52 -18.86
N PRO A 180 7.35 0.55 -19.52
CA PRO A 180 5.90 0.39 -19.68
C PRO A 180 5.23 -0.22 -18.44
N GLN A 181 3.89 -0.25 -18.36
CA GLN A 181 3.14 -0.81 -17.22
C GLN A 181 3.60 -2.21 -16.78
N LYS A 182 4.03 -3.06 -17.73
CA LYS A 182 4.57 -4.39 -17.42
C LYS A 182 5.79 -4.33 -16.49
N ARG A 183 6.66 -3.32 -16.68
CA ARG A 183 7.83 -3.06 -15.84
C ARG A 183 7.38 -2.58 -14.46
N ALA A 184 6.48 -1.60 -14.37
CA ALA A 184 5.91 -1.15 -13.10
C ALA A 184 5.34 -2.31 -12.26
N VAL A 185 4.54 -3.20 -12.87
CA VAL A 185 3.97 -4.37 -12.19
C VAL A 185 5.06 -5.37 -11.76
N LYS A 186 6.12 -5.53 -12.55
CA LYS A 186 7.26 -6.37 -12.18
C LYS A 186 7.98 -5.81 -10.96
N THR A 187 8.23 -4.50 -10.93
CA THR A 187 8.83 -3.80 -9.78
C THR A 187 7.99 -3.97 -8.52
N LEU A 188 6.69 -3.69 -8.59
CA LEU A 188 5.77 -3.87 -7.45
C LEU A 188 5.76 -5.31 -6.93
N ARG A 189 5.79 -6.30 -7.82
CA ARG A 189 5.88 -7.71 -7.44
C ARG A 189 7.21 -8.06 -6.77
N GLY A 190 8.32 -7.52 -7.28
CA GLY A 190 9.65 -7.69 -6.69
C GLY A 190 9.70 -7.13 -5.28
N ASN A 191 9.30 -5.87 -5.11
CA ASN A 191 9.27 -5.19 -3.81
C ASN A 191 8.39 -5.94 -2.80
N ALA A 192 7.19 -6.36 -3.21
CA ALA A 192 6.31 -7.12 -2.34
C ALA A 192 6.87 -8.51 -1.98
N ALA A 193 7.64 -9.15 -2.87
CA ALA A 193 8.29 -10.43 -2.60
C ALA A 193 9.44 -10.31 -1.62
N GLU A 194 10.31 -9.32 -1.84
CA GLU A 194 11.40 -9.00 -0.93
C GLU A 194 10.86 -8.71 0.48
N MET A 195 9.81 -7.91 0.57
CA MET A 195 9.22 -7.55 1.86
C MET A 195 8.46 -8.68 2.52
N ALA A 196 7.83 -9.57 1.75
CA ALA A 196 7.27 -10.79 2.33
C ALA A 196 8.36 -11.67 2.98
N ALA A 197 9.55 -11.75 2.38
CA ALA A 197 10.68 -12.47 2.98
C ALA A 197 11.20 -11.74 4.23
N LYS A 198 11.48 -10.43 4.10
CA LYS A 198 11.99 -9.57 5.19
C LYS A 198 11.06 -9.60 6.42
N THR A 199 9.75 -9.58 6.20
CA THR A 199 8.74 -9.51 7.26
C THR A 199 8.75 -10.71 8.20
N CYS A 200 9.21 -11.88 7.76
CA CYS A 200 9.36 -13.04 8.64
C CYS A 200 10.56 -12.96 9.61
N THR A 201 11.46 -11.98 9.45
CA THR A 201 12.53 -11.75 10.44
C THR A 201 12.02 -11.01 11.68
N LEU A 202 10.82 -10.43 11.62
CA LEU A 202 10.18 -9.77 12.75
C LEU A 202 9.63 -10.81 13.75
N PRO A 203 9.89 -10.67 15.06
CA PRO A 203 9.44 -11.63 16.06
C PRO A 203 7.92 -11.88 16.04
N GLY A 204 7.54 -13.15 15.93
CA GLY A 204 6.15 -13.64 15.97
C GLY A 204 5.27 -13.16 14.81
N VAL A 205 5.84 -12.65 13.72
CA VAL A 205 5.07 -12.22 12.54
C VAL A 205 4.74 -13.39 11.62
N CYS A 206 5.76 -14.20 11.36
CA CYS A 206 5.69 -15.58 10.92
C CYS A 206 6.04 -16.43 12.16
#